data_AF-A0A932RI44-F1
#
_entry.id   AF-A0A932RI44-F1
#
_cell.length_a   1.000
_cell.length_b   1.000
_cell.length_c   1.000
_cell.angle_alpha   90.00
_cell.angle_beta   90.00
_cell.angle_gamma   90.00
#
_symmetry.space_group_name_H-M   'P 1'
#
loop_
_entity.id
_entity.type
_entity.pdbx_description
1 polymer ?
#
loop_
_entity_poly.entity_id
_entity_poly.type
_entity_poly.pdbx_seq_one_letter_code
_entity_poly.pdbx_strand_id
1 'polypeptide(L)' 'MKTKGWLAFLGRLWQRNFYEHIIRNEESLNRIRQYIMDNPARWSFDRENPDAEQPEGAWFA' A
#
# COMPACT_ATOMS: atom_id res chain seq x y z
N MET A 1 -27.66 13.03 -4.19
CA MET A 1 -28.16 11.98 -5.12
C MET A 1 -27.12 11.72 -6.20
N LYS A 2 -26.91 10.46 -6.63
CA LYS A 2 -25.89 10.07 -7.61
C LYS A 2 -26.27 10.59 -9.01
N THR A 3 -25.71 11.72 -9.44
CA THR A 3 -26.08 12.42 -10.69
C THR A 3 -25.19 12.09 -11.90
N LYS A 4 -24.11 11.32 -11.72
CA LYS A 4 -23.08 11.13 -12.76
C LYS A 4 -23.03 9.73 -13.40
N GLY A 5 -24.00 8.85 -13.12
CA GLY A 5 -24.10 7.54 -13.78
C GLY A 5 -22.90 6.60 -13.59
N TRP A 6 -22.06 6.82 -12.58
CA TRP A 6 -20.90 5.98 -12.31
C TRP A 6 -21.31 4.52 -12.13
N LEU A 7 -20.72 3.65 -12.94
CA LEU A 7 -20.85 2.20 -12.76
C LEU A 7 -20.37 1.83 -11.36
N ALA A 8 -21.09 0.89 -10.72
CA ALA A 8 -20.68 0.37 -9.44
C ALA A 8 -19.35 -0.38 -9.59
N PHE A 9 -18.42 -0.15 -8.67
CA PHE A 9 -17.23 -0.98 -8.57
C PHE A 9 -17.64 -2.34 -7.98
N LEU A 10 -17.55 -3.41 -8.79
CA LEU A 10 -17.99 -4.75 -8.41
C LEU A 10 -16.96 -5.50 -7.55
N GLY A 11 -15.75 -4.97 -7.41
CA GLY A 11 -14.68 -5.54 -6.60
C GLY A 11 -14.63 -5.01 -5.16
N ARG A 12 -13.65 -5.48 -4.38
CA ARG A 12 -13.30 -4.88 -3.08
C ARG A 12 -12.39 -3.69 -3.32
N LEU A 13 -12.90 -2.49 -3.09
CA LEU A 13 -12.11 -1.26 -3.30
C LEU A 13 -11.11 -1.03 -2.16
N TRP A 14 -11.47 -1.45 -0.95
CA TRP A 14 -10.66 -1.24 0.25
C TRP A 14 -10.02 -2.54 0.70
N GLN A 15 -8.75 -2.45 1.09
CA GLN A 15 -8.09 -3.50 1.86
C GLN A 15 -8.71 -3.59 3.26
N ARG A 16 -8.68 -4.79 3.85
CA ARG A 16 -9.19 -4.99 5.21
C ARG A 16 -8.14 -4.47 6.19
N ASN A 17 -8.50 -3.43 6.94
CA ASN A 17 -7.66 -2.67 7.88
C ASN A 17 -6.76 -1.62 7.21
N PHE A 18 -6.17 -0.76 8.02
CA PHE A 18 -5.23 0.29 7.62
C PHE A 18 -4.13 0.43 8.65
N TYR A 19 -2.96 0.93 8.23
CA TYR A 19 -1.85 1.26 9.12
C TYR A 19 -2.08 2.62 9.77
N GLU A 20 -1.96 2.69 11.10
CA GLU A 20 -2.04 3.94 11.87
C GLU A 20 -0.77 4.12 12.70
N HIS A 21 -0.25 5.36 12.74
CA HIS A 21 0.90 5.71 13.58
C HIS A 21 0.83 7.17 14.04
N ILE A 22 0.92 7.39 15.36
CA ILE A 22 0.94 8.74 15.96
C ILE A 22 2.38 9.28 15.93
N ILE A 23 2.58 10.39 15.22
CA ILE A 23 3.87 11.08 15.14
C ILE A 23 4.07 11.93 16.40
N ARG A 24 5.07 11.60 17.21
CA ARG A 24 5.34 12.28 18.51
C ARG A 24 6.63 13.10 18.52
N ASN A 25 7.46 12.94 17.51
CA ASN A 25 8.74 13.63 17.39
C ASN A 25 9.15 13.83 15.92
N GLU A 26 10.10 14.73 15.71
CA GLU A 26 10.58 15.11 14.38
C GLU A 26 11.26 13.96 13.63
N GLU A 27 11.95 13.06 14.35
CA GLU A 27 12.59 11.89 13.74
C GLU A 27 11.55 10.95 13.09
N SER A 28 10.44 10.65 13.79
CA SER A 28 9.33 9.85 13.25
C SER A 28 8.67 10.52 12.06
N LEU A 29 8.52 11.85 12.09
CA LEU A 29 7.98 12.63 10.98
C LEU A 29 8.87 12.52 9.73
N ASN A 30 10.18 12.69 9.90
CA ASN A 30 11.13 12.63 8.80
C ASN A 30 11.20 11.23 8.18
N ARG A 31 11.16 10.17 9.00
CA ARG A 31 11.07 8.79 8.51
C ARG A 31 9.81 8.54 7.67
N ILE A 32 8.64 8.98 8.14
CA ILE A 32 7.38 8.78 7.41
C ILE A 32 7.37 9.57 6.10
N ARG A 33 7.90 10.80 6.10
CA ARG A 33 8.07 11.58 4.86
C ARG A 33 8.95 10.85 3.85
N GLN A 34 10.09 10.32 4.30
CA GLN A 34 10.98 9.56 3.43
C GLN A 34 10.28 8.29 2.90
N TYR A 35 9.56 7.56 3.76
CA TYR A 35 8.78 6.40 3.34
C TYR A 35 7.78 6.75 2.23
N ILE A 36 7.03 7.85 2.36
CA ILE A 36 6.06 8.28 1.33
C ILE A 36 6.75 8.59 0.00
N MET A 37 7.92 9.27 0.05
CA MET A 37 8.68 9.59 -1.16
C MET A 37 9.26 8.34 -1.83
N ASP A 38 9.74 7.38 -1.04
CA ASP A 38 10.40 6.17 -1.54
C ASP A 38 9.41 5.08 -1.97
N ASN A 39 8.19 5.07 -1.42
CA ASN A 39 7.22 3.98 -1.62
C ASN A 39 6.96 3.67 -3.11
N PRO A 40 6.77 4.65 -4.02
CA PRO A 40 6.56 4.36 -5.44
C PRO A 40 7.71 3.55 -6.06
N ALA A 41 8.96 3.83 -5.67
CA ALA A 41 10.13 3.12 -6.18
C ALA A 41 10.28 1.72 -5.56
N ARG A 42 9.69 1.49 -4.38
CA ARG A 42 9.74 0.21 -3.66
C ARG A 42 8.54 -0.69 -3.93
N TRP A 43 7.48 -0.16 -4.56
CA TRP A 43 6.19 -0.84 -4.73
C TRP A 43 6.29 -2.19 -5.44
N SER A 44 7.17 -2.34 -6.44
CA SER A 44 7.37 -3.61 -7.17
C SER A 44 7.85 -4.77 -6.29
N PHE A 45 8.45 -4.47 -5.13
CA PHE A 45 8.96 -5.45 -4.18
C PHE A 45 8.10 -5.53 -2.92
N ASP A 46 7.04 -4.73 -2.83
CA ASP A 46 6.18 -4.68 -1.64
C ASP A 46 5.28 -5.91 -1.56
N ARG A 47 5.16 -6.51 -0.38
CA ARG A 47 4.35 -7.72 -0.18
C ARG A 47 2.85 -7.47 -0.42
N GLU A 48 2.37 -6.24 -0.22
CA GLU A 48 0.97 -5.88 -0.45
C GLU A 48 0.69 -5.52 -1.91
N ASN A 49 1.72 -5.51 -2.77
CA ASN A 49 1.53 -5.39 -4.21
C ASN A 49 1.12 -6.75 -4.80
N PRO A 50 -0.09 -6.88 -5.37
CA PRO A 50 -0.54 -8.13 -5.99
C PRO A 50 0.34 -8.60 -7.14
N ASP A 51 1.05 -7.67 -7.78
CA ASP A 51 1.94 -7.89 -8.90
C ASP A 51 3.42 -7.96 -8.47
N ALA A 52 3.72 -7.97 -7.17
CA ALA A 52 5.10 -8.10 -6.71
C ALA A 52 5.70 -9.42 -7.20
N GLU A 53 6.95 -9.35 -7.64
CA GLU A 53 7.73 -10.52 -8.01
C GLU A 53 7.97 -11.38 -6.75
N GLN A 54 7.05 -12.31 -6.49
CA GLN A 54 7.34 -13.41 -5.58
C GLN A 54 8.43 -14.24 -6.26
N PRO A 55 9.58 -14.50 -5.63
CA PRO A 55 10.51 -15.47 -6.16
C PRO A 55 9.80 -16.82 -6.13
N GLU A 56 9.38 -17.33 -7.30
CA GLU A 56 8.94 -18.70 -7.44
C GLU A 56 10.05 -19.61 -6.90
N GLY A 57 9.76 -20.34 -5.81
CA GLY A 57 10.61 -21.44 -5.34
C GLY A 57 11.33 -21.28 -3.99
N ALA A 58 11.23 -20.16 -3.27
CA ALA A 58 11.98 -19.99 -2.01
C ALA A 58 11.42 -20.78 -0.79
N TRP A 59 10.32 -21.51 -0.94
CA TRP A 59 9.66 -22.26 0.16
C TRP A 59 9.64 -23.79 -0.03
N PHE A 60 10.28 -24.33 -1.08
CA PHE A 60 10.41 -25.77 -1.33
C PHE A 60 11.87 -26.19 -1.56
N ALA A 61 12.76 -25.84 -0.64
CA ALA A 61 14.08 -26.45 -0.50
C ALA A 61 14.34 -26.80 0.97
#